data_AF-A0A947A846-F1
#
_entry.id   AF-A0A947A846-F1
#
_cell.length_a   1.000
_cell.length_b   1.000
_cell.length_c   1.000
_cell.angle_alpha   90.00
_cell.angle_beta   90.00
_cell.angle_gamma   90.00
#
_symmetry.space_group_name_H-M   'P 1'
#
loop_
_entity.id
_entity.type
_entity.pdbx_description
1 polymer ?
#
loop_
_entity_poly.entity_id
_entity_poly.type
_entity_poly.pdbx_seq_one_letter_code
_entity_poly.pdbx_strand_id
1 'polypeptide(L)'
;MRPLPFLFPHTILTIYCLNGIVSDNHAFPEPTFIGNWIEDGHSFLFFLEPEKAFISTLLEQHTSLELLDTYTCPTSNGRVVQ
;
A
#
# COMPACT_ATOMS: atom_id res chain seq x y z
N MET A 1 -7.65 9.35 -13.21
CA MET A 1 -6.42 8.74 -12.67
C MET A 1 -5.42 9.86 -12.42
N ARG A 2 -5.02 10.10 -11.17
CA ARG A 2 -3.92 11.05 -10.89
C ARG A 2 -2.64 10.44 -11.46
N PRO A 3 -1.76 11.21 -12.13
CA PRO A 3 -0.44 10.70 -12.47
C PRO A 3 0.23 10.31 -11.15
N LEU A 4 0.74 9.07 -11.07
CA LEU A 4 1.58 8.67 -9.95
C LEU A 4 2.68 9.73 -9.84
N PRO A 5 2.93 10.32 -8.65
CA PRO A 5 4.08 11.20 -8.48
C PRO A 5 5.28 10.44 -9.01
N PHE A 6 6.07 11.08 -9.88
CA PHE A 6 7.23 10.45 -10.51
C PHE A 6 8.01 9.74 -9.42
N LEU A 7 7.92 8.40 -9.38
CA LEU A 7 8.65 7.59 -8.41
C LEU A 7 10.11 7.85 -8.74
N PHE A 8 10.74 8.66 -7.90
CA PHE A 8 12.12 9.03 -8.13
C PHE A 8 12.96 7.76 -8.00
N PRO A 9 14.06 7.63 -8.76
CA PRO A 9 15.16 6.76 -8.40
C PRO A 9 15.32 6.68 -6.87
N HIS A 10 15.24 5.47 -6.30
CA HIS A 10 15.39 5.24 -4.85
C HIS A 10 14.21 5.61 -3.95
N THR A 11 13.03 5.94 -4.48
CA THR A 11 11.81 5.97 -3.66
C THR A 11 11.54 4.55 -3.13
N ILE A 12 11.25 4.42 -1.85
CA ILE A 12 10.96 3.13 -1.22
C ILE A 12 9.46 2.86 -1.36
N LEU A 13 9.07 1.78 -2.03
CA LEU A 13 7.69 1.33 -2.07
C LEU A 13 7.48 0.30 -0.96
N THR A 14 6.55 0.59 -0.05
CA THR A 14 6.10 -0.35 0.98
C THR A 14 4.74 -0.92 0.58
N ILE A 15 4.60 -2.24 0.63
CA ILE A 15 3.37 -2.94 0.27
C ILE A 15 2.93 -3.79 1.46
N TYR A 16 1.71 -3.56 1.94
CA TYR A 16 1.09 -4.39 2.96
C TYR A 16 0.09 -5.33 2.31
N CYS A 17 0.29 -6.63 2.47
CA CYS A 17 -0.62 -7.67 1.99
C CYS A 17 -1.57 -8.04 3.12
N LEU A 18 -2.86 -7.76 2.94
CA LEU A 18 -3.90 -8.04 3.91
C LEU A 18 -4.84 -9.13 3.40
N ASN A 19 -5.16 -10.09 4.25
CA ASN A 19 -6.32 -10.94 4.08
C ASN A 19 -7.58 -10.11 4.38
N GLY A 20 -8.54 -10.11 3.46
CA GLY A 20 -9.74 -9.29 3.54
C GLY A 20 -9.68 -7.99 2.69
N ILE A 21 -10.84 -7.38 2.51
CA ILE A 21 -11.04 -6.22 1.62
C ILE A 21 -11.08 -4.93 2.44
N VAL A 22 -10.12 -4.03 2.19
CA VAL A 22 -10.15 -2.66 2.68
C VAL A 22 -10.97 -1.82 1.71
N SER A 23 -12.02 -1.17 2.20
CA SER A 23 -12.87 -0.31 1.36
C SER A 23 -12.19 1.00 1.00
N ASP A 24 -12.42 1.49 -0.22
CA ASP A 24 -11.91 2.78 -0.70
C ASP A 24 -12.47 4.00 0.06
N ASN A 25 -13.55 3.82 0.83
CA ASN A 25 -14.08 4.85 1.73
C ASN A 25 -13.23 5.08 2.99
N HIS A 26 -12.17 4.29 3.20
CA HIS A 26 -11.27 4.47 4.32
C HIS A 26 -10.38 5.71 4.12
N ALA A 27 -10.11 6.43 5.21
CA ALA A 27 -9.23 7.59 5.17
C ALA A 27 -7.77 7.13 5.24
N PHE A 28 -7.13 7.02 4.07
CA PHE A 28 -5.71 6.65 3.99
C PHE A 28 -4.79 7.86 4.23
N PRO A 29 -3.57 7.63 4.76
CA PRO A 29 -2.59 8.70 4.95
C PRO A 29 -2.11 9.23 3.60
N GLU A 30 -2.25 10.55 3.41
CA GLU A 30 -1.75 11.28 2.25
C GLU A 30 -0.53 12.11 2.68
N PRO A 31 0.49 12.31 1.83
CA PRO A 31 0.58 11.91 0.42
C PRO A 31 1.23 10.53 0.23
N THR A 32 1.38 9.73 1.29
CA THR A 32 2.17 8.49 1.28
C THR A 32 1.43 7.35 0.63
N PHE A 33 0.10 7.28 0.75
CA PHE A 33 -0.73 6.29 0.10
C PHE A 33 -0.78 6.47 -1.42
N ILE A 34 -0.55 5.39 -2.14
CA ILE A 34 -0.53 5.36 -3.60
C ILE A 34 -1.80 4.70 -4.14
N GLY A 35 -2.28 3.66 -3.46
CA GLY A 35 -3.46 2.94 -3.87
C GLY A 35 -3.66 1.63 -3.13
N ASN A 36 -4.81 1.04 -3.41
CA ASN A 36 -5.23 -0.27 -2.95
C ASN A 36 -5.52 -1.13 -4.18
N TRP A 37 -4.89 -2.29 -4.29
CA TRP A 37 -5.27 -3.28 -5.29
C TRP A 37 -5.96 -4.43 -4.57
N ILE A 38 -7.18 -4.75 -5.00
CA ILE A 38 -7.95 -5.86 -4.49
C ILE A 38 -7.88 -7.03 -5.48
N GLU A 39 -7.45 -8.20 -5.01
CA GLU A 39 -7.40 -9.43 -5.79
C GLU A 39 -7.72 -10.63 -4.89
N ASP A 40 -8.62 -11.51 -5.35
CA ASP A 40 -9.02 -12.75 -4.66
C ASP A 40 -9.38 -12.60 -3.17
N GLY A 41 -10.03 -11.49 -2.80
CA GLY A 41 -10.43 -11.21 -1.40
C GLY A 41 -9.31 -10.63 -0.52
N HIS A 42 -8.15 -10.35 -1.09
CA HIS A 42 -7.01 -9.73 -0.43
C HIS A 42 -6.89 -8.26 -0.85
N SER A 43 -6.30 -7.45 0.03
CA SER A 43 -5.96 -6.06 -0.26
C SER A 43 -4.46 -5.85 -0.22
N PHE A 44 -3.92 -5.22 -1.26
CA PHE A 44 -2.53 -4.83 -1.38
C PHE A 44 -2.47 -3.30 -1.27
N LEU A 45 -2.02 -2.81 -0.11
CA LEU A 45 -1.92 -1.37 0.14
C LEU A 45 -0.51 -0.87 -0.18
N PHE A 46 -0.42 0.13 -1.05
CA PHE A 46 0.83 0.67 -1.55
C PHE A 46 1.13 2.03 -0.91
N PHE A 47 2.32 2.18 -0.33
CA PHE A 47 2.78 3.41 0.31
C PHE A 47 4.20 3.80 -0.12
N LEU A 48 4.50 5.10 -0.17
CA LEU A 48 5.82 5.66 -0.44
C LEU A 48 6.78 5.60 0.77
N GLU A 49 6.27 5.22 1.94
CA GLU A 49 7.05 4.97 3.15
C GLU A 49 6.31 3.98 4.07
N PRO A 50 6.99 3.39 5.07
CA PRO A 50 6.36 2.42 5.97
C PRO A 50 5.33 3.06 6.92
N GLU A 51 4.05 2.80 6.70
CA GLU A 51 2.91 3.30 7.48
C GLU A 51 2.47 2.31 8.58
N LYS A 52 3.41 1.82 9.40
CA LYS A 52 3.15 0.75 10.38
C LYS A 52 2.08 1.11 11.43
N ALA A 53 2.07 2.36 11.89
CA ALA A 53 1.09 2.82 12.88
C ALA A 53 -0.33 2.80 12.30
N PHE A 54 -0.48 3.30 11.08
CA PHE A 54 -1.75 3.26 10.36
C PHE A 54 -2.25 1.82 10.16
N ILE A 55 -1.37 0.90 9.72
CA ILE A 55 -1.75 -0.51 9.52
C ILE A 55 -2.16 -1.17 10.84
N SER A 56 -1.46 -0.90 11.95
CA SER A 56 -1.88 -1.40 13.26
C SER A 56 -3.28 -0.93 13.63
N THR A 57 -3.56 0.37 13.49
CA THR A 57 -4.88 0.93 13.78
C THR A 57 -5.96 0.36 12.86
N LEU A 58 -5.65 0.16 11.57
CA LEU A 58 -6.58 -0.45 10.61
C LEU A 58 -6.97 -1.88 11.03
N LEU A 59 -6.00 -2.70 11.44
CA LEU A 59 -6.24 -4.07 11.89
C LEU A 59 -7.01 -4.12 13.21
N GLU A 60 -6.74 -3.18 14.13
CA GLU A 60 -7.48 -3.05 15.40
C GLU A 60 -8.95 -2.65 15.17
N GLN A 61 -9.22 -1.79 14.20
CA GLN A 61 -10.58 -1.35 13.86
C GLN A 61 -11.38 -2.41 13.09
N HIS A 62 -10.70 -3.29 12.37
CA HIS A 62 -11.31 -4.27 11.49
C HIS A 62 -10.77 -5.67 11.79
N THR A 63 -11.40 -6.35 12.75
CA THR A 63 -11.02 -7.71 13.19
C THR A 63 -11.13 -8.79 12.11
N SER A 64 -11.79 -8.49 10.98
CA SER A 64 -11.83 -9.37 9.81
C SER A 64 -10.60 -9.27 8.91
N LEU A 65 -9.74 -8.26 9.13
CA LEU A 65 -8.50 -8.09 8.39
C LEU A 65 -7.35 -8.76 9.14
N GLU A 66 -6.43 -9.33 8.38
CA GLU A 66 -5.19 -9.91 8.91
C GLU A 66 -4.03 -9.48 8.03
N LEU A 67 -2.94 -9.02 8.63
CA LEU A 67 -1.71 -8.72 7.90
C LEU A 67 -0.96 -10.02 7.62
N LEU A 68 -0.87 -10.36 6.34
CA LEU A 68 -0.19 -11.56 5.87
C LEU A 68 1.30 -11.33 5.69
N ASP A 69 1.69 -10.21 5.06
CA ASP A 69 3.08 -9.90 4.77
C ASP A 69 3.31 -8.40 4.56
N THR A 70 4.57 -7.97 4.64
CA THR A 70 5.03 -6.61 4.33
C THR A 70 6.25 -6.67 3.43
N TYR A 71 6.12 -6.10 2.23
CA TYR A 71 7.21 -6.01 1.27
C TYR A 71 7.78 -4.59 1.21
N THR A 72 9.09 -4.49 1.00
CA THR A 72 9.78 -3.21 0.76
C THR A 72 10.61 -3.33 -0.50
N CYS A 73 10.29 -2.52 -1.51
CA CYS A 73 10.97 -2.52 -2.80
C CYS A 73 11.55 -1.12 -3.06
N PRO A 74 12.89 -0.96 -3.17
CA PRO A 74 13.43 0.28 -3.70
C PRO A 74 13.07 0.37 -5.19
N THR A 75 12.44 1.48 -5.57
CA THR A 75 12.20 1.75 -6.98
C THR A 75 13.54 1.94 -7.69
N SER A 76 13.83 1.04 -8.62
CA SER A 76 14.98 1.17 -9.52
C SER A 76 14.59 2.07 -10.70
N ASN A 77 15.56 2.81 -11.22
CA ASN A 77 15.35 3.86 -12.22
C ASN A 77 14.46 3.43 -13.39
N GLY A 78 13.19 3.87 -13.37
CA GLY A 78 12.41 4.30 -14.53
C GLY A 78 12.26 3.36 -15.73
N ARG A 79 12.49 2.05 -15.61
CA ARG A 79 12.17 1.11 -16.70
C ARG A 79 10.93 0.32 -16.34
N VAL A 80 9.78 0.89 -16.73
CA VAL A 80 8.61 0.09 -17.06
C VAL A 80 9.07 -0.83 -18.19
N VAL A 81 9.19 -2.13 -17.90
CA VAL A 81 9.44 -3.13 -18.95
C VAL A 81 8.27 -3.04 -19.93
N GLN A 82 8.60 -2.70 -21.17
CA GLN A 82 7.68 -2.50 -22.27
C GLN A 82 7.24 -3.85 -22.84
#